data_AF-A0AAP8T8Z5-F1
#
_entry.id   AF-A0AAP8T8Z5-F1
#
_cell.length_a   1.000
_cell.length_b   1.000
_cell.length_c   1.000
_cell.angle_alpha   90.00
_cell.angle_beta   90.00
_cell.angle_gamma   90.00
#
_symmetry.space_group_name_H-M   'P 1'
#
loop_
_entity.id
_entity.type
_entity.pdbx_description
1 polymer ?
#
loop_
_entity_poly.entity_id
_entity_poly.type
_entity_poly.pdbx_seq_one_letter_code
_entity_poly.pdbx_strand_id
1 'polypeptide(L)'
;MNRVTDICLGVIDMKKSLQFYRDKLGFKTDETGDNPDVVFFCTPGTKLELYPLDLLAKDIDPGNPPAPGSGFGGITLAYNAITKEEVVEI
;
A
#
# COMPACT_ATOMS: atom_id res chain seq x y z
N MET A 1 8.61 -3.63 23.33
CA MET A 1 7.79 -4.62 22.58
C MET A 1 7.86 -4.23 21.12
N ASN A 2 8.28 -5.13 20.23
CA ASN A 2 8.45 -4.82 18.81
C ASN A 2 7.17 -5.22 18.07
N ARG A 3 6.51 -4.27 17.40
CA ARG A 3 5.28 -4.48 16.64
C ARG A 3 5.31 -3.62 15.38
N VAL A 4 5.00 -4.21 14.23
CA VAL A 4 4.77 -3.45 12.99
C VAL A 4 3.37 -2.84 13.07
N THR A 5 3.29 -1.52 13.20
CA THR A 5 2.01 -0.81 13.29
C THR A 5 1.51 -0.34 11.94
N ASP A 6 2.41 -0.20 10.97
CA ASP A 6 2.11 0.33 9.65
C ASP A 6 3.06 -0.25 8.60
N ILE A 7 2.56 -0.40 7.38
CA ILE A 7 3.32 -0.83 6.21
C ILE A 7 3.01 0.16 5.09
N CYS A 8 4.04 0.89 4.67
CA CYS A 8 3.97 1.82 3.55
C CYS A 8 4.32 1.14 2.24
N LEU A 9 3.45 1.28 1.24
CA LEU A 9 3.77 0.95 -0.15
C LEU A 9 3.95 2.24 -0.95
N GLY A 10 5.18 2.45 -1.42
CA GLY A 10 5.49 3.48 -2.41
C GLY A 10 4.84 3.15 -3.75
N VAL A 11 3.94 4.01 -4.23
CA VAL A 11 3.19 3.80 -5.49
C VAL A 11 3.53 4.85 -6.55
N ILE A 12 3.62 4.41 -7.81
CA ILE A 12 3.91 5.31 -8.94
C ILE A 12 2.64 6.06 -9.40
N ASP A 13 1.48 5.40 -9.30
CA ASP A 13 0.18 5.94 -9.75
C ASP A 13 -0.84 5.74 -8.63
N MET A 14 -1.05 6.81 -7.84
CA MET A 14 -1.93 6.76 -6.68
C MET A 14 -3.35 6.36 -7.06
N LYS A 15 -3.89 6.92 -8.15
CA LYS A 15 -5.25 6.61 -8.59
C LYS A 15 -5.42 5.13 -8.91
N LYS A 16 -4.52 4.56 -9.71
CA LYS A 16 -4.61 3.12 -10.06
C LYS A 16 -4.44 2.23 -8.84
N SER A 17 -3.50 2.55 -7.95
CA SER A 17 -3.28 1.78 -6.74
C SER A 17 -4.46 1.85 -5.77
N LEU A 18 -5.02 3.04 -5.55
CA LEU A 18 -6.21 3.22 -4.71
C LEU A 18 -7.40 2.44 -5.25
N GLN A 19 -7.68 2.53 -6.56
CA GLN A 19 -8.74 1.75 -7.20
C GLN A 19 -8.53 0.24 -7.04
N PHE A 20 -7.29 -0.23 -7.12
CA PHE A 20 -6.98 -1.65 -6.90
C PHE A 20 -7.30 -2.08 -5.46
N TYR A 21 -6.78 -1.40 -4.44
CA TYR A 21 -7.00 -1.80 -3.06
C TYR A 21 -8.42 -1.53 -2.56
N ARG A 22 -8.97 -0.33 -2.79
CA ARG A 22 -10.30 0.08 -2.31
C ARG A 22 -11.43 -0.57 -3.10
N ASP A 23 -11.39 -0.44 -4.43
CA ASP A 23 -12.55 -0.74 -5.27
C ASP A 23 -12.57 -2.20 -5.75
N LYS A 24 -11.39 -2.81 -5.99
CA LYS A 24 -11.30 -4.22 -6.40
C LYS A 24 -11.14 -5.16 -5.21
N LEU A 25 -10.12 -4.96 -4.38
CA LEU A 25 -9.87 -5.81 -3.22
C LEU A 25 -10.80 -5.50 -2.02
N GLY A 26 -11.55 -4.39 -2.08
CA GLY A 26 -12.53 -4.05 -1.05
C GLY A 26 -11.95 -3.52 0.26
N PHE A 27 -10.66 -3.15 0.29
CA PHE A 27 -10.03 -2.57 1.48
C PHE A 27 -10.77 -1.29 1.89
N LYS A 28 -11.07 -1.16 3.18
CA LYS A 28 -11.82 -0.02 3.69
C LYS A 28 -10.88 1.15 3.96
N THR A 29 -11.29 2.35 3.58
CA THR A 29 -10.61 3.62 3.86
C THR A 29 -11.67 4.71 3.97
N ASP A 30 -11.37 5.77 4.71
CA ASP A 30 -12.21 6.97 4.80
C ASP A 30 -11.98 7.92 3.60
N GLU A 31 -10.99 7.63 2.75
CA GLU A 31 -10.70 8.42 1.55
C GLU A 31 -11.80 8.29 0.50
N THR A 32 -12.33 9.44 0.06
CA THR A 32 -13.46 9.54 -0.86
C THR A 32 -13.05 10.01 -2.26
N GLY A 33 -11.86 10.58 -2.40
CA GLY A 33 -11.27 11.00 -3.66
C GLY A 33 -10.59 9.86 -4.42
N ASP A 34 -10.08 10.21 -5.59
CA ASP A 34 -9.41 9.28 -6.50
C ASP A 34 -7.89 9.45 -6.53
N ASN A 35 -7.35 10.54 -5.96
CA ASN A 35 -5.92 10.84 -6.03
C ASN A 35 -5.46 11.65 -4.80
N PRO A 36 -5.56 11.07 -3.59
CA PRO A 36 -5.08 11.71 -2.37
C PRO A 36 -3.55 11.78 -2.34
N ASP A 37 -3.00 12.63 -1.46
CA ASP A 37 -1.55 12.68 -1.25
C ASP A 37 -1.03 11.43 -0.50
N VAL A 38 -1.87 10.81 0.33
CA VAL A 38 -1.61 9.56 1.07
C VAL A 38 -2.95 8.88 1.36
N VAL A 39 -2.99 7.56 1.45
CA VAL A 39 -4.19 6.83 1.88
C VAL A 39 -3.85 5.76 2.90
N PHE A 40 -4.69 5.64 3.93
CA PHE A 40 -4.60 4.59 4.94
C PHE A 40 -5.79 3.64 4.81
N PHE A 41 -5.52 2.34 4.86
CA PHE A 41 -6.55 1.31 4.92
C PHE A 41 -6.81 0.84 6.36
N CYS A 42 -8.07 0.57 6.64
CA CYS A 42 -8.58 0.06 7.90
C CYS A 42 -8.40 -1.47 7.93
N THR A 43 -7.25 -1.91 8.42
CA THR A 43 -6.89 -3.31 8.62
C THR A 43 -6.77 -3.64 10.12
N PRO A 44 -7.10 -4.85 10.57
CA PRO A 44 -6.93 -5.24 11.98
C PRO A 44 -5.44 -5.25 12.38
N GLY A 45 -5.07 -4.43 13.36
CA GLY A 45 -3.75 -4.45 13.98
C GLY A 45 -2.69 -3.59 13.29
N THR A 46 -2.30 -3.94 12.06
CA THR A 46 -1.28 -3.23 11.26
C THR A 46 -1.97 -2.45 10.16
N LYS A 47 -1.74 -1.14 10.04
CA LYS A 47 -2.23 -0.35 8.91
C LYS A 47 -1.45 -0.68 7.63
N LEU A 48 -2.14 -0.57 6.51
CA LEU A 48 -1.52 -0.54 5.18
C LEU A 48 -1.76 0.85 4.62
N GLU A 49 -0.70 1.52 4.17
CA GLU A 49 -0.79 2.83 3.54
C GLU A 49 -0.20 2.83 2.12
N LEU A 50 -0.72 3.72 1.26
CA LEU A 50 -0.09 4.05 -0.02
C LEU A 50 0.40 5.49 0.02
N TYR A 51 1.61 5.69 -0.49
CA TYR A 51 2.23 7.01 -0.58
C TYR A 51 2.98 7.13 -1.92
N PRO A 52 2.98 8.28 -2.61
CA PRO A 52 3.70 8.43 -3.86
C PRO A 52 5.18 8.07 -3.72
N LEU A 53 5.69 7.23 -4.61
CA LEU A 53 7.02 6.63 -4.48
C LEU A 53 8.14 7.68 -4.46
N ASP A 54 7.99 8.77 -5.22
CA ASP A 54 8.96 9.87 -5.25
C ASP A 54 8.93 10.68 -3.95
N LEU A 55 7.76 10.86 -3.35
CA LEU A 55 7.60 11.50 -2.04
C LEU A 55 8.12 10.60 -0.92
N LEU A 56 7.87 9.28 -0.99
CA LEU A 56 8.43 8.31 -0.05
C LEU A 56 9.95 8.35 -0.05
N ALA A 57 10.59 8.35 -1.23
CA ALA A 57 12.05 8.46 -1.32
C ALA A 57 12.57 9.75 -0.64
N LYS A 58 11.89 10.89 -0.88
CA LYS A 58 12.25 12.18 -0.24
C LYS A 58 12.02 12.16 1.27
N ASP A 59 11.03 11.43 1.76
CA ASP A 59 10.75 11.27 3.20
C ASP A 59 11.85 10.45 3.90
N ILE A 60 12.40 9.43 3.22
CA ILE A 60 13.51 8.61 3.72
C ILE A 60 14.81 9.43 3.86
N ASP A 61 15.18 10.19 2.83
CA ASP A 61 16.33 11.10 2.88
C ASP A 61 16.08 12.33 1.98
N PRO A 62 15.77 13.51 2.54
CA PRO A 62 15.50 14.70 1.73
C PRO A 62 16.73 15.25 0.99
N GLY A 63 17.94 14.98 1.49
CA GLY A 63 19.18 15.51 0.92
C GLY A 63 19.78 14.62 -0.16
N ASN A 64 19.57 13.31 -0.05
CA ASN A 64 19.99 12.32 -1.03
C ASN A 64 18.97 11.18 -1.13
N PRO A 65 17.78 11.42 -1.73
CA PRO A 65 16.72 10.43 -1.81
C PRO A 65 17.22 9.14 -2.47
N PRO A 66 16.88 7.96 -1.93
CA PRO A 66 17.22 6.70 -2.59
C PRO A 66 16.57 6.65 -3.98
N ALA A 67 17.33 6.18 -4.95
CA ALA A 67 16.78 5.92 -6.27
C ALA A 67 15.74 4.80 -6.17
N PRO A 68 14.57 4.94 -6.83
CA PRO A 68 13.62 3.83 -6.96
C PRO A 68 14.33 2.59 -7.52
N GLY A 69 14.16 1.46 -6.84
CA GLY A 69 14.74 0.20 -7.30
C GLY A 69 14.15 -0.25 -8.64
N SER A 70 14.93 -1.00 -9.40
CA SER A 70 14.47 -1.69 -10.62
C SER A 70 14.49 -3.21 -10.40
N GLY A 71 13.44 -3.90 -10.83
CA GLY A 71 13.37 -5.36 -10.76
C GLY A 71 12.61 -5.89 -9.53
N PHE A 72 13.01 -7.05 -9.02
CA PHE A 72 12.30 -7.75 -7.96
C PHE A 72 12.71 -7.24 -6.56
N GLY A 73 11.76 -6.67 -5.81
CA GLY A 73 12.00 -6.08 -4.48
C GLY A 73 12.10 -7.08 -3.31
N GLY A 74 11.90 -8.38 -3.53
CA GLY A 74 12.13 -9.40 -2.50
C GLY A 74 11.14 -9.43 -1.33
N ILE A 75 9.87 -9.06 -1.56
CA ILE A 75 8.83 -9.06 -0.52
C ILE A 75 7.50 -9.58 -1.05
N THR A 76 6.73 -10.23 -0.17
CA THR A 76 5.33 -10.61 -0.39
C THR A 76 4.50 -10.19 0.81
N LEU A 77 3.36 -9.54 0.56
CA LEU A 77 2.29 -9.34 1.54
C LEU A 77 1.17 -10.33 1.21
N ALA A 78 0.77 -11.15 2.18
CA ALA A 78 -0.23 -12.20 1.98
C ALA A 78 -1.54 -11.86 2.70
N TYR A 79 -2.65 -12.07 1.99
CA TYR A 79 -3.99 -12.13 2.55
C TYR A 79 -4.47 -13.59 2.45
N ASN A 80 -4.76 -14.21 3.59
CA ASN A 80 -5.27 -15.58 3.62
C ASN A 80 -6.79 -15.56 3.54
N ALA A 81 -7.32 -16.03 2.41
CA ALA A 81 -8.75 -16.31 2.25
C ALA A 81 -9.20 -17.45 3.17
N ILE A 82 -10.49 -17.48 3.49
CA ILE A 82 -11.09 -18.53 4.31
C ILE A 82 -11.31 -19.80 3.48
N THR A 83 -11.66 -19.63 2.20
CA THR A 83 -11.97 -20.72 1.27
C THR A 83 -11.10 -20.68 0.02
N LYS A 84 -11.07 -21.77 -0.76
CA LYS A 84 -10.31 -21.81 -2.02
C LYS A 84 -11.01 -21.01 -3.11
N GLU A 85 -12.33 -20.97 -3.06
CA GLU A 85 -13.20 -20.27 -4.00
C GLU A 85 -12.95 -18.76 -3.90
N GLU A 86 -12.82 -18.22 -2.68
CA GLU A 86 -12.45 -16.82 -2.45
C GLU A 86 -11.11 -16.42 -3.07
N VAL A 87 -10.14 -17.35 -3.19
CA VAL A 87 -8.85 -17.07 -3.86
C VAL A 87 -9.02 -16.82 -5.36
N VAL A 88 -10.08 -17.35 -5.97
CA VAL A 88 -10.36 -17.23 -7.41
C VAL A 88 -11.25 -16.02 -7.72
N GLU A 89 -12.09 -15.60 -6.77
CA GLU A 89 -13.03 -14.49 -6.95
C GLU A 89 -12.38 -13.10 -6.85
N ILE A 90 -11.23 -13.02 -6.18
CA ILE A 90 -10.44 -11.79 -5.95
C ILE A 90 -9.47 -11.56 -7.11
#